data_AF-A0A7W5DAH6-F1
#
_entry.id   AF-A0A7W5DAH6-F1
#
_cell.length_a   1.000
_cell.length_b   1.000
_cell.length_c   1.000
_cell.angle_alpha   90.00
_cell.angle_beta   90.00
_cell.angle_gamma   90.00
#
_symmetry.space_group_name_H-M   'P 1'
#
loop_
_entity.id
_entity.type
_entity.pdbx_description
1 polymer ?
#
loop_
_entity_poly.entity_id
_entity_poly.type
_entity_poly.pdbx_seq_one_letter_code
_entity_poly.pdbx_strand_id
1 'polypeptide(L)'
;MARIHLGLSQEKLALECGLDRTFVGSLEQGIRNISIDNIELIAKALRIPADEMLSPTLATDRGFDPTLTRAPRSTSTNAIKRRRGRASKH
;
A
#
# COMPACT_ATOMS: atom_id res chain seq x y z
N MET A 1 -3.79 -2.24 -2.35
CA MET A 1 -3.55 -3.37 -1.43
C MET A 1 -2.48 -3.06 -0.39
N ALA A 2 -1.20 -2.96 -0.78
CA ALA A 2 -0.07 -2.80 0.15
C ALA A 2 -0.23 -1.63 1.15
N ARG A 3 -0.56 -0.42 0.66
CA ARG A 3 -0.76 0.74 1.54
C ARG A 3 -1.88 0.54 2.57
N ILE A 4 -2.92 -0.23 2.23
CA ILE A 4 -4.07 -0.50 3.12
C ILE A 4 -3.67 -1.47 4.22
N HIS A 5 -2.85 -2.47 3.90
CA HIS A 5 -2.25 -3.36 4.88
C HIS A 5 -1.36 -2.61 5.90
N LEU A 6 -0.76 -1.49 5.47
CA LEU A 6 -0.01 -0.56 6.32
C LEU A 6 -0.88 0.51 7.00
N GLY A 7 -2.20 0.54 6.72
CA GLY A 7 -3.11 1.55 7.25
C GLY A 7 -2.86 2.97 6.71
N LEU A 8 -2.23 3.10 5.55
CA LEU A 8 -1.93 4.38 4.90
C LEU A 8 -3.10 4.82 4.00
N SER A 9 -3.53 6.07 4.21
CA SER A 9 -4.37 6.78 3.23
C SER A 9 -3.56 7.13 1.99
N GLN A 10 -4.23 7.52 0.89
CA GLN A 10 -3.54 8.03 -0.30
C GLN A 10 -2.71 9.28 0.01
N GLU A 11 -3.27 10.18 0.82
CA GLU A 11 -2.59 11.40 1.26
C GLU A 11 -1.35 11.09 2.10
N LYS A 12 -1.46 10.12 3.02
CA LYS A 12 -0.32 9.73 3.84
C LYS A 12 0.76 9.03 3.02
N LEU A 13 0.39 8.16 2.08
CA LEU A 13 1.35 7.55 1.16
C LEU A 13 2.05 8.62 0.30
N ALA A 14 1.28 9.57 -0.24
CA ALA A 14 1.82 10.66 -1.04
C ALA A 14 2.85 11.48 -0.23
N LEU A 15 2.52 11.83 1.01
CA LEU A 15 3.43 12.50 1.93
C LEU A 15 4.71 11.69 2.20
N GLU A 16 4.59 10.38 2.46
CA GLU A 16 5.75 9.50 2.72
C GLU A 16 6.65 9.33 1.48
N CYS A 17 6.07 9.37 0.28
CA CYS A 17 6.83 9.30 -0.98
C CYS A 17 7.37 10.65 -1.47
N GLY A 18 6.93 11.78 -0.89
CA GLY A 18 7.20 13.11 -1.45
C GLY A 18 6.49 13.35 -2.80
N LEU A 19 5.33 12.71 -3.01
CA LEU A 19 4.55 12.78 -4.25
C LEU A 19 3.24 13.57 -4.04
N ASP A 20 2.63 13.97 -5.14
CA ASP A 20 1.31 14.60 -5.10
C ASP A 20 0.20 13.56 -4.83
N ARG A 21 -0.77 13.90 -3.98
CA ARG A 21 -1.90 13.01 -3.65
C ARG A 21 -2.72 12.64 -4.88
N THR A 22 -2.93 13.57 -5.81
CA THR A 22 -3.64 13.31 -7.07
C THR A 22 -2.84 12.39 -7.99
N PHE A 23 -1.50 12.51 -7.98
CA PHE A 23 -0.63 11.56 -8.67
C PHE A 23 -0.81 10.14 -8.12
N VAL A 24 -0.71 9.96 -6.80
CA VAL A 24 -0.95 8.66 -6.14
C VAL A 24 -2.35 8.12 -6.45
N GLY A 25 -3.38 8.97 -6.43
CA GLY A 25 -4.74 8.58 -6.78
C GLY A 25 -4.86 8.10 -8.23
N SER A 26 -4.25 8.81 -9.17
CA SER A 26 -4.26 8.45 -10.61
C SER A 26 -3.46 7.19 -10.92
N LEU A 27 -2.38 6.92 -10.16
CA LEU A 27 -1.62 5.67 -10.24
C LEU A 27 -2.46 4.47 -9.79
N GLU A 28 -3.16 4.57 -8.66
CA GLU A 28 -4.02 3.48 -8.16
C GLU A 28 -5.20 3.18 -9.09
N GLN A 29 -5.62 4.16 -9.90
CA GLN A 29 -6.67 4.01 -10.91
C GLN A 29 -6.15 3.47 -12.25
N GLY A 30 -4.82 3.32 -12.42
CA GLY A 30 -4.22 2.91 -13.70
C GLY A 30 -4.31 3.96 -14.80
N ILE A 31 -4.57 5.23 -14.47
CA ILE A 31 -4.68 6.32 -15.45
C ILE A 31 -3.29 6.80 -15.90
N ARG A 32 -2.29 6.68 -15.03
CA ARG A 32 -0.91 7.09 -15.28
C ARG A 32 0.01 5.88 -15.32
N ASN A 33 0.95 5.88 -16.26
CA ASN A 33 2.11 5.00 -16.23
C ASN A 33 3.11 5.53 -15.19
N ILE A 34 3.68 4.62 -14.40
CA ILE A 34 4.66 4.94 -13.36
C ILE A 34 6.10 4.86 -13.93
N SER A 35 6.96 5.79 -13.54
CA SER A 35 8.40 5.70 -13.82
C SER A 35 9.12 4.79 -12.80
N ILE A 36 10.29 4.27 -13.16
CA ILE A 36 11.10 3.44 -12.27
C ILE A 36 11.48 4.20 -10.98
N ASP A 37 11.84 5.49 -11.08
CA ASP A 37 12.16 6.32 -9.90
C ASP A 37 10.98 6.40 -8.92
N ASN A 38 9.76 6.55 -9.44
CA ASN A 38 8.55 6.60 -8.62
C ASN A 38 8.18 5.24 -8.03
N ILE A 39 8.49 4.14 -8.73
CA ILE A 39 8.38 2.79 -8.15
C ILE A 39 9.29 2.70 -6.93
N GLU A 40 10.54 3.17 -7.02
CA GLU A 40 11.48 3.12 -5.90
C GLU A 40 10.99 3.93 -4.69
N LEU A 41 10.47 5.15 -4.91
CA LEU A 41 9.90 5.99 -3.85
C LEU A 41 8.71 5.30 -3.15
N ILE A 42 7.79 4.74 -3.94
CA ILE A 42 6.62 4.04 -3.40
C ILE A 42 7.03 2.76 -2.68
N ALA A 43 7.97 1.99 -3.23
CA ALA A 43 8.49 0.77 -2.63
C ALA A 43 9.12 1.06 -1.26
N LYS A 44 9.93 2.12 -1.16
CA LYS A 44 10.51 2.61 0.10
C LYS A 44 9.44 2.97 1.14
N ALA A 45 8.42 3.75 0.75
CA ALA A 45 7.32 4.10 1.66
C ALA A 45 6.52 2.87 2.12
N LEU A 46 6.30 1.91 1.22
CA LEU A 46 5.59 0.66 1.51
C LEU A 46 6.45 -0.39 2.23
N ARG A 47 7.76 -0.17 2.35
CA ARG A 47 8.73 -1.15 2.89
C ARG A 47 8.68 -2.49 2.15
N ILE A 48 8.58 -2.40 0.83
CA ILE A 48 8.61 -3.54 -0.09
C ILE A 48 9.83 -3.33 -0.99
N PRO A 49 10.61 -4.38 -1.33
CA PRO A 49 11.66 -4.30 -2.33
C PRO A 49 11.12 -3.80 -3.68
N ALA A 50 11.87 -2.95 -4.38
CA ALA A 50 11.38 -2.32 -5.61
C ALA A 50 11.13 -3.32 -6.74
N ASP A 51 11.89 -4.42 -6.79
CA ASP A 51 11.72 -5.50 -7.76
C ASP A 51 10.39 -6.23 -7.58
N GLU A 52 9.92 -6.39 -6.33
CA GLU A 52 8.65 -7.04 -6.04
C GLU A 52 7.44 -6.20 -6.50
N MET A 53 7.59 -4.89 -6.67
CA MET A 53 6.51 -4.02 -7.19
C MET A 53 6.09 -4.38 -8.62
N LEU A 54 6.95 -5.07 -9.37
CA LEU A 54 6.70 -5.53 -10.72
C LEU A 54 6.22 -6.99 -10.77
N SER A 55 6.17 -7.68 -9.63
CA SER A 55 5.72 -9.07 -9.56
C SER A 55 4.20 -9.16 -9.74
N PRO A 56 3.69 -9.95 -10.70
CA PRO A 56 2.26 -10.17 -10.85
C PRO A 56 1.67 -10.99 -9.68
N THR A 57 2.50 -11.67 -8.90
CA THR A 57 2.08 -12.49 -7.74
C THR A 57 2.27 -11.79 -6.40
N LEU A 58 2.71 -10.52 -6.37
CA LEU A 58 2.99 -9.74 -5.16
C LEU A 58 1.89 -9.86 -4.09
N ALA A 59 0.62 -9.76 -4.51
CA ALA A 59 -0.51 -9.85 -3.59
C ALA A 59 -0.61 -11.23 -2.92
N THR A 60 -0.43 -12.30 -3.68
CA THR A 60 -0.42 -13.68 -3.17
C THR A 60 0.78 -13.92 -2.26
N ASP A 61 1.98 -13.54 -2.70
CA ASP A 61 3.24 -13.82 -2.01
C ASP A 61 3.31 -13.13 -0.64
N ARG A 62 2.72 -11.93 -0.52
CA ARG A 62 2.65 -11.17 0.74
C ARG A 62 1.34 -11.33 1.51
N GLY A 63 0.42 -12.17 1.03
CA GLY A 63 -0.88 -12.41 1.67
C GLY A 63 -1.76 -11.17 1.73
N PHE A 64 -1.67 -10.28 0.74
CA PHE A 64 -2.58 -9.16 0.58
C PHE A 64 -3.91 -9.61 -0.02
N ASP A 65 -5.02 -9.14 0.55
CA ASP A 65 -6.34 -9.33 -0.05
C ASP A 65 -6.48 -8.44 -1.30
N PRO A 66 -6.60 -9.00 -2.51
CA PRO A 66 -6.68 -8.24 -3.76
C PRO A 66 -8.01 -7.50 -3.93
N THR A 67 -8.99 -7.72 -3.06
CA THR A 67 -10.27 -6.99 -3.09
C THR A 67 -10.19 -5.66 -2.33
N LEU A 68 -9.16 -5.46 -1.49
CA LEU A 68 -8.99 -4.26 -0.67
C LEU A 68 -8.33 -3.12 -1.45
N THR A 69 -9.01 -2.57 -2.46
CA THR A 69 -8.52 -1.44 -3.28
C THR A 69 -8.59 -0.10 -2.55
N ARG A 70 -9.48 0.05 -1.54
CA ARG A 70 -9.70 1.31 -0.82
C ARG A 70 -9.48 1.16 0.68
N ALA A 71 -8.76 2.11 1.28
CA ALA A 71 -8.71 2.20 2.74
C ALA A 71 -10.14 2.51 3.24
N PRO A 72 -10.61 1.84 4.30
CA PRO A 72 -11.95 2.10 4.83
C PRO A 72 -12.12 3.60 5.11
N ARG A 73 -13.19 4.18 4.55
CA ARG A 73 -13.54 5.59 4.77
C ARG A 73 -13.92 5.75 6.24
N SER A 74 -12.95 6.14 7.06
CA SER A 74 -13.09 6.51 8.47
C SER A 74 -13.75 5.47 9.37
N THR A 75 -12.94 4.75 10.16
CA THR A 75 -13.09 4.66 11.62
C THR A 75 -11.95 3.80 12.17
N SER A 76 -11.05 4.43 12.90
CA SER A 76 -10.05 3.79 13.76
C SER A 76 -9.00 2.91 13.07
N THR A 77 -7.83 3.51 12.83
CA THR A 77 -6.55 2.82 12.58
C THR A 77 -6.23 1.68 13.58
N ASN A 78 -6.95 1.59 14.71
CA ASN A 78 -6.84 0.47 15.67
C ASN A 78 -7.48 -0.86 15.20
N ALA A 79 -8.43 -0.87 14.27
CA ALA A 79 -9.13 -2.12 13.91
C ALA A 79 -8.22 -3.11 13.15
N ILE A 80 -7.34 -2.62 12.29
CA ILE A 80 -6.37 -3.43 11.54
C ILE A 80 -5.26 -3.92 12.49
N LYS A 81 -4.84 -3.08 13.46
CA LYS A 81 -3.83 -3.43 14.47
C LYS A 81 -4.30 -4.57 15.39
N ARG A 82 -5.59 -4.63 15.74
CA ARG A 82 -6.17 -5.69 16.59
C ARG A 82 -6.20 -7.09 15.96
N ARG A 83 -6.21 -7.19 14.61
CA ARG A 83 -6.18 -8.50 13.93
C ARG A 83 -4.78 -9.14 13.90
N ARG A 84 -3.72 -8.33 14.03
CA ARG A 84 -2.31 -8.80 14.00
C ARG A 84 -1.81 -9.35 15.34
N GLY A 85 -2.53 -9.12 16.45
CA GLY A 85 -2.11 -9.55 17.79
C GLY A 85 -2.53 -10.95 18.22
N ARG A 86 -3.17 -11.76 17.35
CA ARG A 86 -3.73 -13.07 17.75
C ARG A 86 -2.95 -14.29 17.22
N ALA A 87 -1.88 -14.09 16.46
CA ALA A 87 -1.07 -15.16 15.88
C ALA A 87 0.35 -15.18 16.48
N SER A 88 0.47 -15.35 17.80
CA SER A 88 1.70 -15.82 18.45
C SER A 88 1.39 -16.15 19.92
N LYS A 89 0.75 -17.30 20.14
CA LYS A 89 0.80 -18.08 21.40
C LYS A 89 0.40 -19.51 21.03
N HIS A 90 1.39 -20.36 20.76
CA HIS A 90 1.51 -21.75 21.20
C HIS A 90 2.85 -22.29 20.70
#